data_AF-A0A672KE10-F1
#
_entry.id   AF-A0A672KE10-F1
#
_cell.length_a   1.000
_cell.length_b   1.000
_cell.length_c   1.000
_cell.angle_alpha   90.00
_cell.angle_beta   90.00
_cell.angle_gamma   90.00
#
_symmetry.space_group_name_H-M   'P 1'
#
loop_
_entity.id
_entity.type
_entity.pdbx_description
1 polymer ?
#
loop_
_entity_poly.entity_id
_entity_poly.type
_entity_poly.pdbx_seq_one_letter_code
_entity_poly.pdbx_strand_id
1 'polypeptide(L)'
;KAQASSLFIPSLPTEKMEAIDKLCFGSIAKIFLEYEEPKSIFCTKWRSNKFIKGTYAFLPVGVDGKVMDTLAQPLDHQVLFAGEATMKTLYGTVQGALLSGHREADRLAALYKKTVAATSATSLDKQV
;
A
#
# COMPACT_ATOMS: atom_id res chain seq x y z
N LYS A 1 -6.15 -5.75 -8.10
CA LYS A 1 -6.35 -5.04 -9.38
C LYS A 1 -7.76 -5.21 -9.92
N ALA A 2 -8.15 -6.40 -10.41
CA ALA A 2 -9.42 -6.60 -11.11
C ALA A 2 -10.72 -6.17 -10.39
N GLN A 3 -10.70 -6.07 -9.05
CA GLN A 3 -11.85 -5.62 -8.25
C GLN A 3 -11.65 -4.24 -7.59
N ALA A 4 -10.61 -3.50 -7.97
CA ALA A 4 -10.29 -2.22 -7.32
C ALA A 4 -11.38 -1.16 -7.52
N SER A 5 -12.02 -1.14 -8.69
CA SER A 5 -13.08 -0.19 -9.05
C SER A 5 -14.36 -0.38 -8.23
N SER A 6 -14.61 -1.59 -7.71
CA SER A 6 -15.81 -1.94 -6.95
C SER A 6 -15.58 -2.03 -5.44
N LEU A 7 -14.35 -1.82 -4.96
CA LEU A 7 -13.99 -1.99 -3.55
C LEU A 7 -14.39 -0.79 -2.68
N PHE A 8 -14.46 0.40 -3.27
CA PHE A 8 -14.80 1.66 -2.59
C PHE A 8 -16.04 2.28 -3.23
N ILE A 9 -16.87 2.93 -2.41
CA ILE A 9 -18.01 3.74 -2.85
C ILE A 9 -17.90 5.10 -2.16
N PRO A 10 -17.72 6.21 -2.90
CA PRO A 10 -17.45 6.27 -4.35
C PRO A 10 -16.13 5.57 -4.72
N SER A 11 -15.95 5.25 -6.00
CA SER A 11 -14.72 4.63 -6.49
C SER A 11 -13.51 5.51 -6.22
N LEU A 12 -12.32 4.90 -6.15
CA LEU A 12 -11.08 5.65 -5.99
C LEU A 12 -10.90 6.68 -7.13
N PRO A 13 -10.25 7.82 -6.86
CA PRO A 13 -9.88 8.79 -7.89
C PRO A 13 -9.10 8.14 -9.04
N THR A 14 -9.28 8.66 -10.26
CA THR A 14 -8.71 8.12 -11.50
C THR A 14 -7.20 7.90 -11.39
N GLU A 15 -6.46 8.86 -10.82
CA GLU A 15 -5.01 8.77 -10.65
C GLU A 15 -4.58 7.55 -9.81
N LYS A 16 -5.35 7.21 -8.76
CA LYS A 16 -5.08 6.05 -7.93
C LYS A 16 -5.44 4.75 -8.64
N MET A 17 -6.52 4.74 -9.41
CA MET A 17 -6.89 3.59 -10.24
C MET A 17 -5.79 3.32 -11.28
N GLU A 18 -5.29 4.34 -11.96
CA GLU A 18 -4.17 4.21 -12.89
C GLU A 18 -2.89 3.73 -12.20
N ALA A 19 -2.61 4.22 -10.99
CA ALA A 19 -1.44 3.77 -10.23
C ALA A 19 -1.56 2.28 -9.87
N ILE A 20 -2.74 1.82 -9.45
CA ILE A 20 -3.03 0.39 -9.21
C ILE A 20 -2.82 -0.41 -10.49
N ASP A 21 -3.25 0.08 -11.65
CA ASP A 21 -3.15 -0.65 -12.90
C ASP A 21 -1.73 -0.67 -13.49
N LYS A 22 -0.97 0.42 -13.33
CA LYS A 22 0.44 0.50 -13.78
C LYS A 22 1.40 -0.28 -12.88
N LEU A 23 1.10 -0.43 -11.58
CA LEU A 23 2.01 -1.09 -10.65
C LEU A 23 1.90 -2.62 -10.69
N CYS A 24 2.94 -3.35 -11.07
CA CYS A 24 2.85 -4.80 -11.25
C CYS A 24 3.26 -5.60 -10.00
N PHE A 25 2.90 -6.89 -9.98
CA PHE A 25 3.32 -7.84 -8.94
C PHE A 25 4.17 -8.95 -9.55
N GLY A 26 5.33 -9.20 -8.94
CA GLY A 26 6.28 -10.20 -9.43
C GLY A 26 5.73 -11.62 -9.33
N SER A 27 6.18 -12.48 -10.25
CA SER A 27 6.16 -13.93 -10.07
C SER A 27 7.60 -14.37 -9.82
N ILE A 28 7.86 -15.02 -8.69
CA ILE A 28 9.20 -15.55 -8.39
C ILE A 28 9.46 -16.75 -9.30
N ALA A 29 10.62 -16.75 -9.97
CA ALA A 29 11.14 -17.94 -10.64
C ALA A 29 11.50 -18.98 -9.57
N LYS A 30 10.83 -20.13 -9.61
CA LYS A 30 11.10 -21.24 -8.68
C LYS A 30 12.13 -22.15 -9.30
N ILE A 31 13.26 -22.33 -8.62
CA ILE A 31 14.16 -23.45 -8.88
C ILE A 31 13.57 -24.64 -8.14
N PHE A 32 13.25 -25.70 -8.87
CA PHE A 32 12.83 -26.97 -8.29
C PHE A 32 14.07 -27.85 -8.17
N LEU A 33 14.38 -28.28 -6.95
CA LEU A 33 15.41 -29.28 -6.72
C LEU A 33 14.74 -30.64 -6.69
N GLU A 34 15.18 -31.53 -7.59
CA GLU A 34 14.71 -32.90 -7.64
C GLU A 34 15.59 -33.74 -6.71
N TYR A 35 14.94 -34.45 -5.78
CA TYR A 35 15.55 -35.41 -4.87
C TYR A 35 14.84 -36.74 -5.06
N GLU A 36 15.58 -37.83 -4.96
CA GLU A 36 15.05 -39.19 -5.13
C GLU A 36 14.03 -39.53 -4.04
N GLU A 37 14.28 -39.12 -2.78
CA GLU A 37 13.36 -39.31 -1.65
C GLU A 37 13.28 -38.08 -0.71
N PRO A 38 12.49 -37.05 -1.05
CA PRO A 38 12.28 -35.91 -0.17
C PRO A 38 11.30 -36.26 0.96
N LYS A 39 11.70 -36.04 2.23
CA LYS A 39 10.82 -36.27 3.39
C LYS A 39 9.54 -35.41 3.37
N SER A 40 9.63 -34.18 2.87
CA SER A 40 8.48 -33.29 2.69
C SER A 40 8.83 -32.12 1.78
N ILE A 41 7.89 -31.70 0.93
CA ILE A 41 8.02 -30.51 0.08
C ILE A 41 6.87 -29.54 0.39
N PHE A 42 7.20 -28.27 0.61
CA PHE A 42 6.22 -27.19 0.73
C PHE A 42 6.45 -26.14 -0.35
N CYS A 43 5.42 -25.84 -1.14
CA CYS A 43 5.50 -24.92 -2.26
C CYS A 43 4.38 -23.87 -2.18
N THR A 44 4.75 -22.62 -1.90
CA THR A 44 3.79 -21.51 -1.78
C THR A 44 3.22 -21.10 -3.13
N LYS A 45 1.90 -20.86 -3.20
CA LYS A 45 1.20 -20.39 -4.40
C LYS A 45 0.70 -18.95 -4.24
N TRP A 46 1.63 -18.00 -4.11
CA TRP A 46 1.33 -16.59 -3.84
C TRP A 46 0.42 -15.93 -4.89
N ARG A 47 0.67 -16.16 -6.18
CA ARG A 47 -0.13 -15.57 -7.28
C ARG A 47 -1.60 -15.98 -7.25
N SER A 48 -1.90 -17.24 -6.90
CA SER A 48 -3.27 -17.75 -6.82
C SER A 48 -3.96 -17.44 -5.50
N ASN A 49 -3.22 -17.00 -4.47
CA ASN A 49 -3.80 -16.67 -3.18
C ASN A 49 -4.79 -15.50 -3.31
N LYS A 50 -5.99 -15.64 -2.73
CA LYS A 50 -7.08 -14.65 -2.83
C LYS A 50 -6.71 -13.27 -2.27
N PHE A 51 -5.90 -13.23 -1.22
CA PHE A 51 -5.57 -12.00 -0.49
C PHE A 51 -4.26 -11.36 -0.96
N ILE A 52 -3.34 -12.16 -1.52
CA ILE A 52 -1.99 -11.70 -1.83
C ILE A 52 -1.77 -11.48 -3.34
N LYS A 53 -2.36 -12.32 -4.21
CA LYS A 53 -2.46 -12.13 -5.69
C LYS A 53 -1.15 -11.87 -6.45
N GLY A 54 0.00 -12.04 -5.81
CA GLY A 54 1.33 -11.69 -6.31
C GLY A 54 2.38 -11.95 -5.23
N THR A 55 3.62 -11.57 -5.44
CA THR A 55 4.66 -11.72 -4.39
C THR A 55 4.99 -10.36 -3.79
N TYR A 56 5.65 -9.53 -4.57
CA TYR A 56 6.05 -8.18 -4.22
C TYR A 56 5.73 -7.24 -5.37
N ALA A 57 5.52 -5.96 -5.08
CA ALA A 57 5.36 -4.94 -6.10
C ALA A 57 6.67 -4.76 -6.89
N PHE A 58 6.54 -4.46 -8.18
CA PHE A 58 7.66 -4.03 -9.01
C PHE A 58 7.21 -2.97 -10.01
N LEU A 59 8.14 -2.09 -10.37
CA LEU A 59 7.95 -1.09 -11.40
C LEU A 59 8.32 -1.69 -12.76
N PRO A 60 7.38 -1.83 -13.71
CA PRO A 60 7.71 -2.28 -15.05
C PRO A 60 8.49 -1.19 -15.81
N VAL A 61 9.22 -1.60 -16.85
CA VAL A 61 10.00 -0.69 -17.69
C VAL A 61 9.10 0.42 -18.25
N GLY A 62 9.56 1.67 -18.13
CA GLY A 62 8.82 2.84 -18.60
C GLY A 62 7.79 3.40 -17.61
N VAL A 63 7.62 2.81 -16.43
CA VAL A 63 6.77 3.36 -15.36
C VAL A 63 7.60 4.06 -14.29
N ASP A 64 7.33 5.34 -14.05
CA ASP A 64 7.96 6.14 -12.98
C ASP A 64 7.44 5.68 -11.61
N GLY A 65 8.33 5.64 -10.61
CA GLY A 65 7.98 5.37 -9.22
C GLY A 65 7.00 6.38 -8.59
N LYS A 66 6.67 7.49 -9.27
CA LYS A 66 5.54 8.38 -8.91
C LYS A 66 4.23 7.63 -8.69
N VAL A 67 4.02 6.48 -9.35
CA VAL A 67 2.82 5.64 -9.11
C VAL A 67 2.73 5.21 -7.64
N MET A 68 3.85 4.93 -6.98
CA MET A 68 3.86 4.57 -5.56
C MET A 68 3.61 5.77 -4.66
N ASP A 69 4.10 6.95 -5.06
CA ASP A 69 3.83 8.20 -4.36
C ASP A 69 2.32 8.53 -4.41
N THR A 70 1.67 8.31 -5.57
CA THR A 70 0.22 8.43 -5.74
C THR A 70 -0.54 7.42 -4.88
N LEU A 71 -0.09 6.17 -4.81
CA LEU A 71 -0.70 5.15 -3.94
C LEU A 71 -0.61 5.55 -2.47
N ALA A 72 0.54 6.08 -2.04
CA ALA A 72 0.81 6.49 -0.66
C ALA A 72 -0.03 7.69 -0.17
N GLN A 73 -0.63 8.48 -1.08
CA GLN A 73 -1.46 9.61 -0.66
C GLN A 73 -2.73 9.14 0.08
N PRO A 74 -3.14 9.78 1.18
CA PRO A 74 -4.40 9.47 1.84
C PRO A 74 -5.60 9.92 0.99
N LEU A 75 -6.78 9.37 1.25
CA LEU A 75 -8.07 9.90 0.77
C LEU A 75 -8.76 10.65 1.90
N ASP A 76 -8.98 11.95 1.69
CA ASP A 76 -9.70 12.88 2.59
C ASP A 76 -9.33 12.72 4.08
N HIS A 77 -8.10 12.29 4.33
CA HIS A 77 -7.58 11.93 5.66
C HIS A 77 -8.36 10.84 6.41
N GLN A 78 -9.32 10.18 5.76
CA GLN A 78 -10.13 9.08 6.34
C GLN A 78 -9.57 7.71 6.00
N VAL A 79 -9.00 7.55 4.81
CA VAL A 79 -8.36 6.30 4.37
C VAL A 79 -6.89 6.55 4.10
N LEU A 80 -6.03 5.84 4.83
CA LEU A 80 -4.58 5.90 4.71
C LEU A 80 -4.07 4.61 4.06
N PHE A 81 -3.00 4.72 3.27
CA PHE A 81 -2.43 3.59 2.54
C PHE A 81 -1.00 3.32 3.00
N ALA A 82 -0.77 2.12 3.50
CA ALA A 82 0.53 1.62 3.89
C ALA A 82 0.81 0.27 3.20
N GLY A 83 2.05 -0.19 3.30
CA GLY A 83 2.55 -1.41 2.69
C GLY A 83 3.71 -1.14 1.74
N GLU A 84 4.41 -2.21 1.36
CA GLU A 84 5.62 -2.15 0.54
C GLU A 84 5.40 -1.41 -0.80
N ALA A 85 4.22 -1.59 -1.40
CA ALA A 85 3.79 -0.96 -2.65
C ALA A 85 3.54 0.56 -2.56
N THR A 86 3.71 1.15 -1.37
CA THR A 86 3.55 2.59 -1.12
C THR A 86 4.86 3.27 -0.77
N MET A 87 6.00 2.56 -0.90
CA MET A 87 7.32 3.06 -0.53
C MET A 87 8.28 3.03 -1.72
N LYS A 88 8.46 4.16 -2.40
CA LYS A 88 9.27 4.25 -3.62
C LYS A 88 10.73 3.82 -3.47
N THR A 89 11.34 4.03 -2.31
CA THR A 89 12.77 3.74 -2.08
C THR A 89 13.05 2.31 -1.67
N LEU A 90 12.07 1.62 -1.07
CA LEU A 90 12.24 0.29 -0.45
C LEU A 90 11.05 -0.63 -0.75
N TYR A 91 10.43 -0.49 -1.93
CA TYR A 91 9.34 -1.38 -2.34
C TYR A 91 9.83 -2.83 -2.49
N GLY A 92 8.91 -3.77 -2.34
CA GLY A 92 9.17 -5.20 -2.31
C GLY A 92 9.94 -5.71 -1.09
N THR A 93 10.13 -4.87 -0.06
CA THR A 93 10.82 -5.25 1.17
C THR A 93 9.93 -5.14 2.40
N VAL A 94 10.27 -5.89 3.45
CA VAL A 94 9.60 -5.81 4.76
C VAL A 94 9.84 -4.45 5.42
N GLN A 95 11.05 -3.91 5.27
CA GLN A 95 11.44 -2.60 5.81
C GLN A 95 10.60 -1.47 5.19
N GLY A 96 10.38 -1.52 3.87
CA GLY A 96 9.49 -0.57 3.19
C GLY A 96 8.06 -0.64 3.72
N ALA A 97 7.52 -1.85 3.94
CA ALA A 97 6.21 -2.02 4.56
C ALA A 97 6.15 -1.43 5.98
N LEU A 98 7.13 -1.75 6.83
CA LEU A 98 7.21 -1.24 8.20
C LEU A 98 7.26 0.28 8.26
N LEU A 99 8.19 0.89 7.52
CA LEU A 99 8.38 2.33 7.50
C LEU A 99 7.17 3.07 6.92
N SER A 100 6.49 2.49 5.92
CA SER A 100 5.24 3.05 5.41
C SER A 100 4.11 3.01 6.44
N GLY A 101 4.09 2.00 7.32
CA GLY A 101 3.17 1.93 8.44
C GLY A 101 3.42 3.05 9.46
N HIS A 102 4.69 3.28 9.82
CA HIS A 102 5.06 4.42 10.68
C HIS A 102 4.65 5.76 10.07
N ARG A 103 4.91 5.95 8.76
CA ARG A 103 4.51 7.16 8.03
C ARG A 103 3.01 7.47 8.18
N GLU A 104 2.14 6.47 8.00
CA GLU A 104 0.70 6.70 8.11
C GLU A 104 0.24 6.84 9.58
N ALA A 105 0.91 6.17 10.53
CA ALA A 105 0.67 6.38 11.95
C ALA A 105 1.01 7.81 12.39
N ASP A 106 2.16 8.33 11.96
CA ASP A 106 2.58 9.70 12.24
C ASP A 106 1.64 10.72 11.59
N ARG A 107 1.19 10.44 10.35
CA ARG A 107 0.20 11.28 9.66
C ARG A 107 -1.12 11.35 10.44
N LEU A 108 -1.59 10.22 10.95
CA LEU A 108 -2.80 10.14 11.76
C LEU A 108 -2.64 10.88 13.09
N ALA A 109 -1.51 10.68 13.78
CA ALA A 109 -1.21 11.38 15.03
C ALA A 109 -1.15 12.90 14.84
N ALA A 110 -0.55 13.37 13.74
CA ALA A 110 -0.51 14.79 13.39
C ALA A 110 -1.89 15.37 13.11
N LEU A 111 -2.76 14.61 12.41
CA LEU A 111 -4.14 15.00 12.14
C LEU A 111 -4.91 15.23 13.45
N TYR A 112 -4.86 14.27 14.38
CA TYR A 112 -5.55 14.41 15.67
C TYR A 112 -5.03 15.58 16.50
N LYS A 113 -3.70 15.80 16.53
CA LYS A 113 -3.12 16.98 17.20
C LYS A 113 -3.65 18.28 16.61
N LYS A 114 -3.75 18.39 15.28
CA LYS A 114 -4.27 19.57 14.58
C LYS A 114 -5.76 19.79 14.88
N THR A 115 -6.56 18.73 14.89
CA THR A 115 -7.99 18.81 15.23
C THR A 115 -8.20 19.30 16.65
N VAL A 116 -7.47 18.76 17.62
CA VAL A 116 -7.54 19.20 19.03
C VAL A 116 -7.16 20.67 19.16
N ALA A 117 -6.09 21.12 18.50
CA ALA A 117 -5.68 22.52 18.52
C ALA A 117 -6.73 23.45 17.88
N ALA A 118 -7.33 23.05 16.75
CA ALA A 118 -8.37 23.81 16.09
C ALA A 118 -9.64 23.93 16.94
N THR A 119 -10.11 22.83 17.55
CA THR A 119 -11.26 22.83 18.46
C THR A 119 -11.01 23.72 19.69
N SER A 120 -9.77 23.75 20.20
CA SER A 120 -9.40 24.62 21.33
C SER A 120 -9.45 26.10 20.96
N ALA A 121 -9.04 26.46 19.74
CA ALA A 121 -9.10 27.84 19.25
C ALA A 121 -10.54 28.33 18.98
N THR A 122 -11.41 27.47 18.46
CA THR A 122 -12.81 27.86 18.16
C THR A 122 -13.68 28.04 19.42
N SER A 123 -13.24 27.49 20.57
CA SER A 123 -13.92 27.68 21.86
C SER A 123 -13.67 29.06 22.49
N LEU A 124 -12.62 29.78 22.08
CA LEU A 124 -12.28 31.11 22.59
C LEU A 124 -13.02 32.23 21.83
N ASP A 125 -13.41 32.03 20.58
CA ASP A 125 -14.15 33.02 19.77
C ASP A 125 -15.66 33.06 20.04
N LYS A 126 -16.22 32.14 20.85
CA LYS A 126 -17.65 32.16 21.24
C LYS A 126 -17.92 32.82 22.60
N GLN A 127 -16.93 33.49 23.19
CA GLN A 127 -17.08 34.21 24.47
C GLN A 127 -16.94 35.73 24.36
N VAL A 128 -17.11 36.31 23.16
CA VAL A 128 -17.20 37.78 22.97
C VAL A 128 -18.53 38.15 22.35
#